data_AF-A0A350W635-F1
#
_entry.id   AF-A0A350W635-F1
#
_cell.length_a   1.000
_cell.length_b   1.000
_cell.length_c   1.000
_cell.angle_alpha   90.00
_cell.angle_beta   90.00
_cell.angle_gamma   90.00
#
_symmetry.space_group_name_H-M   'P 1'
#
loop_
_entity.id
_entity.type
_entity.pdbx_description
1 polymer ?
#
loop_
_entity_poly.entity_id
_entity_poly.type
_entity_poly.pdbx_seq_one_letter_code
_entity_poly.pdbx_strand_id
1 'polypeptide(L)'
;MKKKIIILVGVVFVIMLGVLGYLYINKNKDTDGKKFAEEYGSVTEDNVFVYKSIDEIINILEHGTGVVYLGFPECPWCAAYVPYLNEVAKDNDVEKVYYYNILNDRKDNNDNYKKLVEILKDHLRYDEEGNKRIYAPSVIAVKDGEIVGFDDETAADTKGYETPKEYWENEDLGGLKTKLAKMFEDTKTNICTSDCNK
;
A
#
# COMPACT_ATOMS: atom_id res chain seq x y z
N MET A 1 51.95 -27.04 15.23
CA MET A 1 51.48 -25.64 15.26
C MET A 1 51.01 -25.15 13.89
N LYS A 2 51.83 -25.20 12.83
CA LYS A 2 51.47 -24.73 11.47
C LYS A 2 50.18 -25.34 10.87
N LYS A 3 49.97 -26.67 10.99
CA LYS A 3 48.72 -27.33 10.51
C LYS A 3 47.44 -26.82 11.19
N LYS A 4 47.48 -26.56 12.49
CA LYS A 4 46.32 -26.03 13.24
C LYS A 4 46.00 -24.59 12.82
N ILE A 5 47.02 -23.78 12.56
CA ILE A 5 46.88 -22.40 12.05
C ILE A 5 46.28 -22.42 10.63
N ILE A 6 46.73 -23.30 9.75
CA ILE A 6 46.20 -23.42 8.38
C ILE A 6 44.71 -23.81 8.38
N ILE A 7 44.33 -24.78 9.23
CA ILE A 7 42.91 -25.18 9.38
C ILE A 7 42.07 -24.00 9.89
N LEU A 8 42.57 -23.25 10.87
CA LEU A 8 41.84 -22.14 11.49
C LEU A 8 41.68 -20.96 10.51
N VAL A 9 42.72 -20.64 9.72
CA VAL A 9 42.64 -19.64 8.64
C VAL A 9 41.65 -20.07 7.55
N GLY A 10 41.66 -21.35 7.16
CA GLY A 10 40.71 -21.89 6.18
C GLY A 10 39.25 -21.77 6.63
N VAL A 11 38.96 -22.07 7.90
CA VAL A 11 37.61 -21.94 8.48
C VAL A 11 37.16 -20.48 8.49
N VAL A 12 38.02 -19.54 8.90
CA VAL A 12 37.70 -18.10 8.91
C VAL A 12 37.42 -17.59 7.49
N PHE A 13 38.18 -18.07 6.50
CA PHE A 13 37.98 -17.67 5.11
C PHE A 13 36.63 -18.17 4.54
N VAL A 14 36.23 -19.40 4.87
CA VAL A 14 34.92 -19.95 4.47
C VAL A 14 33.77 -19.19 5.12
N ILE A 15 33.89 -18.82 6.40
CA ILE A 15 32.88 -18.01 7.09
C ILE A 15 32.78 -16.62 6.43
N MET A 16 33.92 -15.99 6.13
CA MET A 16 33.94 -14.68 5.46
C MET A 16 33.29 -14.73 4.07
N LEU A 17 33.59 -15.76 3.27
CA LEU A 17 32.94 -15.98 1.98
C LEU A 17 31.43 -16.23 2.13
N GLY A 18 31.01 -16.97 3.17
CA GLY A 18 29.60 -17.19 3.48
C GLY A 18 28.85 -15.90 3.83
N VAL A 19 29.47 -15.03 4.66
CA VAL A 19 28.90 -13.71 5.01
C VAL A 19 28.83 -12.79 3.79
N LEU A 20 29.90 -12.73 2.99
CA LEU A 20 29.91 -11.93 1.75
C LEU A 20 28.89 -12.43 0.74
N GLY A 21 28.76 -13.75 0.58
CA GLY A 21 27.75 -14.37 -0.28
C GLY A 21 26.32 -14.08 0.20
N TYR A 22 26.07 -14.17 1.51
CA TYR A 22 24.79 -13.81 2.11
C TYR A 22 24.43 -12.33 1.88
N LEU A 23 25.38 -11.41 2.12
CA LEU A 23 25.18 -9.97 1.88
C LEU A 23 24.94 -9.67 0.40
N TYR A 24 25.63 -10.34 -0.52
CA TYR A 24 25.45 -10.17 -1.96
C TYR A 24 24.06 -10.64 -2.44
N ILE A 25 23.59 -11.79 -1.94
CA ILE A 25 22.25 -12.31 -2.27
C ILE A 25 21.17 -11.39 -1.70
N ASN A 26 21.32 -10.93 -0.46
CA ASN A 26 20.32 -10.09 0.19
C ASN A 26 20.25 -8.68 -0.44
N LYS A 27 21.36 -8.16 -0.95
CA LYS A 27 21.43 -6.88 -1.68
C LYS A 27 20.68 -6.92 -3.02
N ASN A 28 20.65 -8.07 -3.68
CA ASN A 28 20.03 -8.24 -5.01
C ASN A 28 18.63 -8.87 -4.94
N LYS A 29 18.02 -8.96 -3.76
CA LYS A 29 16.64 -9.43 -3.63
C LYS A 29 15.71 -8.28 -4.04
N ASP A 30 14.94 -8.47 -5.12
CA ASP A 30 13.86 -7.55 -5.43
C ASP A 30 12.83 -7.57 -4.29
N THR A 31 12.78 -6.47 -3.57
CA THR A 31 11.75 -6.20 -2.57
C THR A 31 10.55 -5.55 -3.24
N ASP A 32 9.37 -5.71 -2.65
CA ASP A 32 8.16 -5.02 -3.10
C ASP A 32 8.35 -3.50 -3.19
N GLY A 33 9.05 -2.90 -2.21
CA GLY A 33 9.35 -1.46 -2.21
C GLY A 33 10.17 -1.03 -3.44
N LYS A 34 11.25 -1.77 -3.75
CA LYS A 34 12.05 -1.53 -4.97
C LYS A 34 11.22 -1.66 -6.25
N LYS A 35 10.45 -2.74 -6.39
CA LYS A 35 9.57 -2.95 -7.55
C LYS A 35 8.53 -1.82 -7.69
N PHE A 36 7.91 -1.44 -6.58
CA PHE A 36 6.90 -0.39 -6.56
C PHE A 36 7.47 0.98 -6.95
N ALA A 37 8.67 1.31 -6.44
CA ALA A 37 9.38 2.53 -6.79
C ALA A 37 9.73 2.58 -8.29
N GLU A 38 10.18 1.46 -8.86
CA GLU A 38 10.47 1.34 -10.30
C GLU A 38 9.19 1.49 -11.17
N GLU A 39 8.08 0.88 -10.75
CA GLU A 39 6.81 0.94 -11.50
C GLU A 39 6.17 2.33 -11.46
N TYR A 40 6.08 2.95 -10.27
CA TYR A 40 5.39 4.24 -10.11
C TYR A 40 6.28 5.46 -10.35
N GLY A 41 7.58 5.37 -10.10
CA GLY A 41 8.54 6.47 -10.25
C GLY A 41 8.32 7.68 -9.32
N SER A 42 7.34 7.63 -8.41
CA SER A 42 6.97 8.74 -7.53
C SER A 42 7.42 8.57 -6.07
N VAL A 43 7.99 7.42 -5.71
CA VAL A 43 8.54 7.12 -4.37
C VAL A 43 9.88 6.40 -4.47
N THR A 44 10.67 6.43 -3.40
CA THR A 44 11.94 5.70 -3.27
C THR A 44 11.72 4.23 -2.92
N GLU A 45 12.75 3.38 -3.02
CA GLU A 45 12.69 1.96 -2.62
C GLU A 45 12.30 1.76 -1.14
N ASP A 46 12.62 2.74 -0.28
CA ASP A 46 12.09 2.85 1.08
C ASP A 46 10.64 3.37 1.05
N ASN A 47 9.70 2.51 0.72
CA ASN A 47 8.26 2.79 0.78
C ASN A 47 7.50 1.65 1.47
N VAL A 48 6.26 1.95 1.89
CA VAL A 48 5.43 1.02 2.68
C VAL A 48 4.62 0.02 1.85
N PHE A 49 4.73 0.04 0.52
CA PHE A 49 3.84 -0.74 -0.34
C PHE A 49 4.27 -2.20 -0.46
N VAL A 50 3.31 -3.11 -0.28
CA VAL A 50 3.49 -4.57 -0.33
C VAL A 50 2.51 -5.16 -1.34
N TYR A 51 3.00 -5.89 -2.34
CA TYR A 51 2.14 -6.47 -3.36
C TYR A 51 1.33 -7.62 -2.78
N LYS A 52 0.05 -7.66 -3.14
CA LYS A 52 -0.86 -8.76 -2.81
C LYS A 52 -1.54 -9.27 -4.06
N SER A 53 -1.93 -10.55 -4.06
CA SER A 53 -2.90 -11.07 -5.03
C SER A 53 -4.31 -10.57 -4.69
N ILE A 54 -5.22 -10.62 -5.66
CA ILE A 54 -6.62 -10.24 -5.42
C ILE A 54 -7.28 -11.08 -4.32
N ASP A 55 -6.98 -12.38 -4.25
CA ASP A 55 -7.50 -13.27 -3.21
C ASP A 55 -7.01 -12.86 -1.82
N GLU A 56 -5.74 -12.45 -1.70
CA GLU A 56 -5.21 -11.91 -0.44
C GLU A 56 -5.86 -10.58 -0.08
N ILE A 57 -6.09 -9.67 -1.05
CA ILE A 57 -6.82 -8.42 -0.81
C ILE A 57 -8.23 -8.70 -0.31
N ILE A 58 -8.96 -9.59 -0.99
CA ILE A 58 -10.31 -10.00 -0.60
C ILE A 58 -10.30 -10.53 0.84
N ASN A 59 -9.37 -11.42 1.18
CA ASN A 59 -9.26 -11.96 2.53
C ASN A 59 -8.91 -10.88 3.58
N ILE A 60 -8.06 -9.91 3.24
CA ILE A 60 -7.75 -8.78 4.11
C ILE A 60 -9.00 -7.91 4.34
N LEU A 61 -9.78 -7.64 3.29
CA LEU A 61 -10.99 -6.83 3.40
C LEU A 61 -12.11 -7.55 4.17
N GLU A 62 -12.26 -8.86 4.03
CA GLU A 62 -13.31 -9.64 4.70
C GLU A 62 -12.97 -9.97 6.16
N HIS A 63 -11.68 -10.08 6.52
CA HIS A 63 -11.26 -10.68 7.80
C HIS A 63 -10.06 -10.00 8.48
N GLY A 64 -9.37 -9.10 7.79
CA GLY A 64 -8.09 -8.55 8.22
C GLY A 64 -8.21 -7.18 8.89
N THR A 65 -7.06 -6.70 9.33
CA THR A 65 -6.85 -5.32 9.79
C THR A 65 -5.66 -4.74 9.04
N GLY A 66 -5.82 -3.54 8.49
CA GLY A 66 -4.75 -2.84 7.77
C GLY A 66 -5.26 -1.86 6.73
N VAL A 67 -4.36 -1.45 5.84
CA VAL A 67 -4.63 -0.48 4.78
C VAL A 67 -4.42 -1.15 3.43
N VAL A 68 -5.42 -1.02 2.55
CA VAL A 68 -5.38 -1.50 1.17
C VAL A 68 -5.34 -0.31 0.21
N TYR A 69 -4.48 -0.37 -0.80
CA TYR A 69 -4.39 0.59 -1.89
C TYR A 69 -4.69 -0.10 -3.22
N LEU A 70 -5.70 0.40 -3.94
CA LEU A 70 -6.07 -0.05 -5.27
C LEU A 70 -5.74 1.06 -6.27
N GLY A 71 -4.81 0.77 -7.18
CA GLY A 71 -4.31 1.74 -8.16
C GLY A 71 -3.57 1.05 -9.29
N PHE A 72 -2.95 1.79 -10.19
CA PHE A 72 -2.05 1.22 -11.21
C PHE A 72 -1.09 2.29 -11.75
N PRO A 73 0.13 1.93 -12.19
CA PRO A 73 1.16 2.90 -12.58
C PRO A 73 0.79 3.77 -13.78
N GLU A 74 -0.04 3.28 -14.69
CA GLU A 74 -0.47 4.01 -15.90
C GLU A 74 -1.46 5.15 -15.59
N CYS A 75 -1.94 5.25 -14.35
CA CYS A 75 -2.86 6.30 -13.90
C CYS A 75 -2.09 7.48 -13.28
N PRO A 76 -2.08 8.67 -13.91
CA PRO A 76 -1.33 9.82 -13.40
C PRO A 76 -1.78 10.27 -12.01
N TRP A 77 -3.09 10.19 -11.74
CA TRP A 77 -3.67 10.52 -10.44
C TRP A 77 -3.18 9.56 -9.34
N CYS A 78 -3.06 8.28 -9.68
CA CYS A 78 -2.53 7.24 -8.80
C CYS A 78 -1.06 7.51 -8.47
N ALA A 79 -0.25 7.82 -9.49
CA ALA A 79 1.15 8.17 -9.32
C ALA A 79 1.38 9.42 -8.46
N ALA A 80 0.50 10.42 -8.59
CA ALA A 80 0.56 11.65 -7.79
C ALA A 80 0.05 11.46 -6.34
N TYR A 81 -0.82 10.50 -6.09
CA TYR A 81 -1.37 10.20 -4.76
C TYR A 81 -0.38 9.44 -3.87
N VAL A 82 0.33 8.48 -4.48
CA VAL A 82 1.27 7.56 -3.82
C VAL A 82 2.28 8.22 -2.87
N PRO A 83 2.93 9.37 -3.21
CA PRO A 83 3.86 10.04 -2.30
C PRO A 83 3.20 10.47 -0.99
N TYR A 84 1.99 11.02 -1.07
CA TYR A 84 1.26 11.50 0.11
C TYR A 84 0.76 10.33 0.96
N LEU A 85 0.29 9.26 0.32
CA LEU A 85 -0.07 8.02 1.01
C LEU A 85 1.12 7.42 1.77
N ASN A 86 2.28 7.34 1.13
CA ASN A 86 3.50 6.82 1.73
C ASN A 86 3.99 7.69 2.91
N GLU A 87 3.96 9.02 2.75
CA GLU A 87 4.31 9.98 3.81
C GLU A 87 3.41 9.77 5.04
N VAL A 88 2.09 9.84 4.86
CA VAL A 88 1.14 9.73 5.97
C VAL A 88 1.19 8.36 6.63
N ALA A 89 1.41 7.29 5.85
CA ALA A 89 1.56 5.95 6.39
C ALA A 89 2.78 5.86 7.31
N LYS A 90 3.93 6.39 6.89
CA LYS A 90 5.15 6.44 7.72
C LYS A 90 4.96 7.28 8.97
N ASP A 91 4.33 8.46 8.84
CA ASP A 91 4.08 9.37 9.96
C ASP A 91 3.10 8.79 11.00
N ASN A 92 2.31 7.78 10.63
CA ASN A 92 1.33 7.13 11.49
C ASN A 92 1.69 5.69 11.86
N ASP A 93 2.96 5.29 11.73
CA ASP A 93 3.47 3.95 12.06
C ASP A 93 2.75 2.80 11.30
N VAL A 94 2.26 3.07 10.10
CA VAL A 94 1.72 2.05 9.20
C VAL A 94 2.89 1.43 8.43
N GLU A 95 3.36 0.28 8.90
CA GLU A 95 4.50 -0.43 8.29
C GLU A 95 4.21 -0.92 6.85
N LYS A 96 2.95 -1.21 6.55
CA LYS A 96 2.54 -1.85 5.29
C LYS A 96 1.22 -1.31 4.77
N VAL A 97 1.23 -0.92 3.50
CA VAL A 97 0.04 -0.67 2.69
C VAL A 97 -0.05 -1.77 1.63
N TYR A 98 -1.13 -2.57 1.70
CA TYR A 98 -1.34 -3.70 0.80
C TYR A 98 -1.80 -3.21 -0.57
N TYR A 99 -0.95 -3.35 -1.56
CA TYR A 99 -1.16 -2.85 -2.91
C TYR A 99 -1.70 -3.95 -3.84
N TYR A 100 -2.68 -3.58 -4.66
CA TYR A 100 -3.10 -4.38 -5.81
C TYR A 100 -3.35 -3.53 -7.06
N ASN A 101 -2.82 -4.00 -8.19
CA ASN A 101 -3.08 -3.42 -9.50
C ASN A 101 -4.43 -3.91 -10.03
N ILE A 102 -5.46 -3.06 -9.94
CA ILE A 102 -6.83 -3.41 -10.33
C ILE A 102 -7.14 -3.23 -11.82
N LEU A 103 -6.19 -2.76 -12.64
CA LEU A 103 -6.47 -2.30 -14.00
C LEU A 103 -7.15 -3.36 -14.88
N ASN A 104 -6.57 -4.56 -14.94
CA ASN A 104 -7.06 -5.63 -15.81
C ASN A 104 -8.35 -6.25 -15.29
N ASP A 105 -8.44 -6.55 -13.99
CA ASP A 105 -9.65 -7.13 -13.41
C ASP A 105 -10.86 -6.20 -13.55
N ARG A 106 -10.64 -4.89 -13.36
CA ARG A 106 -11.66 -3.87 -13.59
C ARG A 106 -12.06 -3.76 -15.06
N LYS A 107 -11.09 -3.83 -15.98
CA LYS A 107 -11.35 -3.77 -17.43
C LYS A 107 -12.14 -4.97 -17.91
N ASP A 108 -11.79 -6.16 -17.43
CA ASP A 108 -12.40 -7.42 -17.84
C ASP A 108 -13.69 -7.72 -17.06
N ASN A 109 -13.98 -6.93 -16.01
CA ASN A 109 -15.12 -7.11 -15.12
C ASN A 109 -15.28 -8.56 -14.63
N ASN A 110 -14.14 -9.16 -14.23
CA ASN A 110 -14.08 -10.56 -13.86
C ASN A 110 -14.70 -10.82 -12.47
N ASP A 111 -14.83 -12.09 -12.11
CA ASP A 111 -15.53 -12.48 -10.88
C ASP A 111 -14.84 -11.96 -9.61
N ASN A 112 -13.50 -11.87 -9.62
CA ASN A 112 -12.75 -11.32 -8.50
C ASN A 112 -12.98 -9.82 -8.35
N TYR A 113 -13.01 -9.05 -9.45
CA TYR A 113 -13.37 -7.64 -9.42
C TYR A 113 -14.80 -7.43 -8.92
N LYS A 114 -15.76 -8.24 -9.39
CA LYS A 114 -17.15 -8.18 -8.90
C LYS A 114 -17.24 -8.46 -7.41
N LYS A 115 -16.44 -9.40 -6.88
CA LYS A 115 -16.37 -9.66 -5.45
C LYS A 115 -15.82 -8.44 -4.68
N LEU A 116 -14.77 -7.78 -5.17
CA LEU A 116 -14.29 -6.52 -4.59
C LEU A 116 -15.37 -5.43 -4.61
N VAL A 117 -16.11 -5.29 -5.71
CA VAL A 117 -17.21 -4.32 -5.82
C VAL A 117 -18.31 -4.60 -4.80
N GLU A 118 -18.66 -5.88 -4.57
CA GLU A 118 -19.66 -6.26 -3.58
C GLU A 118 -19.20 -5.97 -2.14
N ILE A 119 -17.95 -6.28 -1.80
CA ILE A 119 -17.38 -6.00 -0.47
C ILE A 119 -17.40 -4.48 -0.19
N LEU A 120 -17.01 -3.67 -1.17
CA LEU A 120 -16.87 -2.23 -1.00
C LEU A 120 -18.14 -1.45 -1.30
N LYS A 121 -19.24 -2.13 -1.68
CA LYS A 121 -20.39 -1.50 -2.35
C LYS A 121 -20.87 -0.24 -1.64
N ASP A 122 -20.98 -0.22 -0.32
CA ASP A 122 -21.56 0.90 0.44
C ASP A 122 -20.69 2.16 0.43
N HIS A 123 -19.45 2.05 -0.07
CA HIS A 123 -18.51 3.15 -0.24
C HIS A 123 -18.32 3.56 -1.72
N LEU A 124 -18.83 2.77 -2.68
CA LEU A 124 -18.59 2.99 -4.10
C LEU A 124 -19.62 3.93 -4.75
N ARG A 125 -19.11 4.70 -5.71
CA ARG A 125 -19.92 5.53 -6.61
C ARG A 125 -20.40 4.71 -7.81
N TYR A 126 -21.40 5.26 -8.49
CA TYR A 126 -21.90 4.74 -9.74
C TYR A 126 -21.11 5.31 -10.92
N ASP A 127 -20.88 4.48 -11.93
CA ASP A 127 -20.44 4.94 -13.24
C ASP A 127 -21.60 5.51 -14.07
N GLU A 128 -21.29 5.98 -15.28
CA GLU A 128 -22.26 6.56 -16.21
C GLU A 128 -23.37 5.58 -16.62
N GLU A 129 -23.12 4.28 -16.50
CA GLU A 129 -24.08 3.22 -16.80
C GLU A 129 -24.93 2.82 -15.58
N GLY A 130 -24.69 3.44 -14.42
CA GLY A 130 -25.41 3.15 -13.18
C GLY A 130 -24.89 1.92 -12.45
N ASN A 131 -23.66 1.47 -12.71
CA ASN A 131 -23.03 0.34 -12.01
C ASN A 131 -22.08 0.84 -10.92
N LYS A 132 -22.04 0.17 -9.76
CA LYS A 132 -21.03 0.49 -8.74
C LYS A 132 -19.63 0.17 -9.26
N ARG A 133 -18.70 1.11 -9.07
CA ARG A 133 -17.36 1.04 -9.66
C ARG A 133 -16.28 1.45 -8.65
N ILE A 134 -15.17 0.72 -8.66
CA ILE A 134 -13.96 1.10 -7.94
C ILE A 134 -13.16 2.09 -8.82
N TYR A 135 -13.16 3.34 -8.40
CA TYR A 135 -12.34 4.39 -9.00
C TYR A 135 -10.91 4.33 -8.45
N ALA A 136 -9.92 4.72 -9.26
CA ALA A 136 -8.50 4.63 -8.88
C ALA A 136 -7.87 6.04 -8.92
N PRO A 137 -7.08 6.44 -7.91
CA PRO A 137 -6.70 5.66 -6.72
C PRO A 137 -7.86 5.44 -5.74
N SER A 138 -7.83 4.32 -5.01
CA SER A 138 -8.68 4.08 -3.83
C SER A 138 -7.83 3.59 -2.65
N VAL A 139 -8.07 4.14 -1.46
CA VAL A 139 -7.48 3.68 -0.19
C VAL A 139 -8.58 3.21 0.74
N ILE A 140 -8.38 2.04 1.33
CA ILE A 140 -9.34 1.38 2.21
C ILE A 140 -8.65 1.06 3.53
N ALA A 141 -9.21 1.56 4.63
CA ALA A 141 -8.81 1.16 5.97
C ALA A 141 -9.80 0.12 6.48
N VAL A 142 -9.30 -1.05 6.87
CA VAL A 142 -10.09 -2.17 7.37
C VAL A 142 -9.64 -2.56 8.77
N LYS A 143 -10.58 -2.94 9.62
CA LYS A 143 -10.35 -3.43 10.97
C LYS A 143 -11.26 -4.62 11.26
N ASP A 144 -10.65 -5.78 11.48
CA ASP A 144 -11.32 -7.05 11.75
C ASP A 144 -12.42 -7.38 10.71
N GLY A 145 -12.15 -7.05 9.44
CA GLY A 145 -13.09 -7.22 8.33
C GLY A 145 -14.13 -6.10 8.15
N GLU A 146 -14.13 -5.08 9.01
CA GLU A 146 -14.99 -3.90 8.89
C GLU A 146 -14.25 -2.76 8.18
N ILE A 147 -14.88 -2.17 7.16
CA ILE A 147 -14.34 -0.98 6.49
C ILE A 147 -14.55 0.25 7.38
N VAL A 148 -13.48 0.69 8.03
CA VAL A 148 -13.47 1.85 8.94
C VAL A 148 -13.10 3.16 8.25
N GLY A 149 -12.61 3.09 7.00
CA GLY A 149 -12.29 4.27 6.21
C GLY A 149 -12.18 3.97 4.72
N PHE A 150 -12.58 4.94 3.90
CA PHE A 150 -12.50 4.86 2.45
C PHE A 150 -12.18 6.23 1.84
N ASP A 151 -11.24 6.26 0.90
CA ASP A 151 -10.88 7.45 0.13
C ASP A 151 -10.73 7.13 -1.36
N ASP A 152 -11.38 7.93 -2.20
CA ASP A 152 -11.31 7.88 -3.66
C ASP A 152 -11.15 9.28 -4.30
N GLU A 153 -10.78 10.31 -3.52
CA GLU A 153 -11.05 11.73 -3.82
C GLU A 153 -10.60 12.19 -5.22
N THR A 154 -9.35 11.90 -5.62
CA THR A 154 -8.86 12.30 -6.95
C THR A 154 -9.43 11.51 -8.11
N ALA A 155 -10.01 10.35 -7.83
CA ALA A 155 -10.68 9.53 -8.83
C ALA A 155 -12.16 9.91 -9.00
N ALA A 156 -12.66 10.64 -8.01
CA ALA A 156 -14.05 10.89 -7.73
C ALA A 156 -14.56 12.21 -8.31
N ASP A 157 -13.75 13.26 -8.19
CA ASP A 157 -14.02 14.57 -8.77
C ASP A 157 -12.68 15.31 -8.91
N THR A 158 -12.23 15.49 -10.14
CA THR A 158 -11.03 16.28 -10.42
C THR A 158 -11.31 17.79 -10.33
N LYS A 159 -12.54 18.22 -9.99
CA LYS A 159 -12.97 19.62 -9.88
C LYS A 159 -12.70 20.45 -11.14
N GLY A 160 -12.59 19.78 -12.29
CA GLY A 160 -12.28 20.39 -13.58
C GLY A 160 -10.78 20.55 -13.87
N TYR A 161 -9.88 20.16 -12.96
CA TYR A 161 -8.44 20.17 -13.23
C TYR A 161 -8.05 19.04 -14.19
N GLU A 162 -7.18 19.37 -15.15
CA GLU A 162 -6.72 18.41 -16.16
C GLU A 162 -5.56 17.55 -15.66
N THR A 163 -4.78 18.06 -14.71
CA THR A 163 -3.57 17.38 -14.21
C THR A 163 -3.56 17.24 -12.70
N PRO A 164 -3.00 16.13 -12.16
CA PRO A 164 -2.83 15.97 -10.71
C PRO A 164 -1.98 17.06 -10.07
N LYS A 165 -0.99 17.59 -10.80
CA LYS A 165 -0.13 18.66 -10.31
C LYS A 165 -0.95 19.91 -10.00
N GLU A 166 -1.77 20.34 -10.94
CA GLU A 166 -2.63 21.51 -10.77
C GLU A 166 -3.64 21.29 -9.65
N TYR A 167 -4.25 20.11 -9.57
CA TYR A 167 -5.14 19.74 -8.48
C TYR A 167 -4.46 19.91 -7.11
N TRP A 168 -3.30 19.28 -6.91
CA TRP A 168 -2.63 19.30 -5.59
C TRP A 168 -1.97 20.64 -5.24
N GLU A 169 -1.75 21.52 -6.22
CA GLU A 169 -1.30 22.89 -5.97
C GLU A 169 -2.44 23.82 -5.52
N ASN A 170 -3.70 23.46 -5.80
CA ASN A 170 -4.86 24.33 -5.55
C ASN A 170 -5.89 23.75 -4.56
N GLU A 171 -5.90 22.44 -4.34
CA GLU A 171 -6.84 21.75 -3.47
C GLU A 171 -6.26 21.43 -2.08
N ASP A 172 -7.14 21.05 -1.15
CA ASP A 172 -6.80 20.85 0.26
C ASP A 172 -6.01 19.55 0.51
N LEU A 173 -4.73 19.57 0.16
CA LEU A 173 -3.80 18.48 0.45
C LEU A 173 -3.67 18.20 1.96
N GLY A 174 -3.84 19.23 2.81
CA GLY A 174 -3.83 19.07 4.27
C GLY A 174 -5.04 18.27 4.76
N GLY A 175 -6.21 18.52 4.17
CA GLY A 175 -7.44 17.78 4.39
C GLY A 175 -7.30 16.30 4.01
N LEU A 176 -6.72 16.01 2.83
CA LEU A 176 -6.41 14.63 2.43
C LEU A 176 -5.53 13.93 3.48
N LYS A 177 -4.40 14.55 3.83
CA LYS A 177 -3.44 13.96 4.79
C LYS A 177 -4.08 13.71 6.15
N THR A 178 -4.91 14.64 6.61
CA THR A 178 -5.67 14.51 7.87
C THR A 178 -6.66 13.36 7.80
N LYS A 179 -7.39 13.24 6.69
CA LYS A 179 -8.33 12.14 6.46
C LYS A 179 -7.61 10.79 6.46
N LEU A 180 -6.50 10.67 5.73
CA LEU A 180 -5.68 9.45 5.70
C LEU A 180 -5.13 9.08 7.07
N ALA A 181 -4.59 10.05 7.82
CA ALA A 181 -4.10 9.81 9.18
C ALA A 181 -5.20 9.27 10.10
N LYS A 182 -6.40 9.86 10.03
CA LYS A 182 -7.58 9.37 10.76
C LYS A 182 -7.95 7.94 10.37
N MET A 183 -7.99 7.65 9.06
CA MET A 183 -8.27 6.29 8.57
C MET A 183 -7.26 5.28 9.14
N PHE A 184 -5.98 5.64 9.22
CA PHE A 184 -4.94 4.77 9.78
C PHE A 184 -5.07 4.61 11.29
N GLU A 185 -5.39 5.69 12.02
CA GLU A 185 -5.69 5.63 13.44
C GLU A 185 -6.86 4.69 13.74
N ASP A 186 -7.93 4.74 12.94
CA ASP A 186 -9.12 3.91 13.13
C ASP A 186 -8.82 2.40 12.93
N THR A 187 -7.76 2.04 12.18
CA THR A 187 -7.27 0.64 12.09
C THR A 187 -6.54 0.16 13.34
N LYS A 188 -6.00 1.08 14.16
CA LYS A 188 -5.26 0.71 15.37
C LYS A 188 -6.20 0.12 16.41
N THR A 189 -5.72 -0.86 17.17
CA THR A 189 -6.47 -1.38 18.31
C THR A 189 -6.53 -0.30 19.38
N ASN A 190 -7.72 0.22 19.68
CA ASN A 190 -7.93 0.98 20.91
C ASN A 190 -7.79 0.00 22.08
N ILE A 191 -6.57 -0.21 22.55
CA ILE A 191 -6.37 -0.83 23.85
C ILE A 191 -6.82 0.21 24.87
N CYS A 192 -8.10 0.18 25.24
CA CYS A 192 -8.56 0.74 26.49
C CYS A 192 -7.83 -0.01 27.62
N THR A 193 -6.64 0.46 27.98
CA THR A 193 -5.88 -0.02 29.13
C THR A 193 -6.52 0.54 30.40
N SER A 194 -7.71 0.03 30.77
CA SER A 194 -8.30 0.08 32.12
C SER A 194 -8.37 1.42 32.92
N ASP A 195 -7.98 2.57 32.38
CA ASP A 195 -7.96 3.86 33.09
C ASP A 195 -8.81 4.95 32.39
N CYS A 196 -9.62 4.62 31.38
CA CYS A 196 -10.50 5.58 30.69
C CYS A 196 -11.69 6.09 31.54
N ASN A 197 -11.71 5.83 32.86
CA ASN A 197 -12.71 6.36 33.80
C ASN A 197 -12.04 6.75 35.13
N LYS A 198 -11.20 7.79 35.12
CA LYS A 198 -10.84 8.53 36.34
C LYS A 198 -11.01 10.02 36.13
#